data_AF-A0A4Q0ZPW3-F1
#
_entry.id   AF-A0A4Q0ZPW3-F1
#
_cell.length_a   1.000
_cell.length_b   1.000
_cell.length_c   1.000
_cell.angle_alpha   90.00
_cell.angle_beta   90.00
_cell.angle_gamma   90.00
#
_symmetry.space_group_name_H-M   'P 1'
#
loop_
_entity.id
_entity.type
_entity.pdbx_description
1 polymer ?
#
loop_
_entity_poly.entity_id
_entity_poly.type
_entity_poly.pdbx_seq_one_letter_code
_entity_poly.pdbx_strand_id
1 'polypeptide(L)' 'MKEKLQKEAYKLRFEYFNLYEDKETKWHEKYKNHDLYNIVVKSLDYKFHEIGQVMPKLLEEFDPNR' A
#
# COMPACT_ATOMS: atom_id res chain seq x y z
N MET A 1 9.51 14.00 2.95
CA MET A 1 8.13 13.54 3.28
C MET A 1 7.75 12.33 2.42
N LYS A 2 7.89 12.42 1.10
CA LYS A 2 7.65 11.33 0.12
C LYS A 2 8.33 10.00 0.45
N GLU A 3 9.61 10.00 0.82
CA GLU A 3 10.32 8.76 1.17
C GLU A 3 9.77 8.04 2.42
N LYS A 4 9.25 8.78 3.41
CA LYS A 4 8.67 8.18 4.62
C LYS A 4 7.34 7.49 4.29
N LEU A 5 6.48 8.15 3.52
CA LEU A 5 5.21 7.59 3.04
C LEU A 5 5.47 6.35 2.18
N GLN A 6 6.46 6.42 1.29
CA GLN A 6 6.81 5.30 0.44
C GLN A 6 7.33 4.09 1.24
N LYS A 7 8.18 4.30 2.24
CA LYS A 7 8.62 3.23 3.15
C LYS A 7 7.47 2.61 3.92
N GLU A 8 6.53 3.41 4.42
CA GLU A 8 5.37 2.88 5.13
C GLU A 8 4.43 2.11 4.20
N ALA A 9 4.20 2.60 2.97
CA ALA A 9 3.40 1.90 1.97
C ALA A 9 4.01 0.52 1.61
N TYR A 10 5.34 0.45 1.45
CA TYR A 10 6.03 -0.82 1.25
C TYR A 10 5.90 -1.76 2.44
N LYS A 11 6.04 -1.24 3.66
CA LYS A 11 5.88 -2.03 4.89
C LYS A 11 4.48 -2.62 5.00
N LEU A 12 3.45 -1.82 4.72
CA LEU A 12 2.05 -2.27 4.71
C LEU A 12 1.81 -3.33 3.65
N ARG A 13 2.34 -3.15 2.43
CA ARG A 13 2.21 -4.13 1.34
C ARG A 13 2.96 -5.44 1.65
N PHE A 14 4.13 -5.35 2.27
CA PHE A 14 4.88 -6.50 2.76
C PHE A 14 4.14 -7.22 3.89
N GLU A 15 3.57 -6.49 4.84
CA GLU A 15 2.75 -7.07 5.91
C GLU A 15 1.54 -7.82 5.34
N TYR A 16 0.83 -7.22 4.39
CA TYR A 16 -0.28 -7.88 3.69
C TYR A 16 0.18 -9.21 3.11
N PHE A 17 1.24 -9.19 2.28
CA PHE A 17 1.71 -10.39 1.58
C PHE A 17 2.11 -11.52 2.53
N ASN A 18 2.81 -11.20 3.63
CA ASN A 18 3.32 -12.22 4.53
C ASN A 18 2.29 -12.73 5.56
N LEU A 19 1.37 -11.87 6.00
CA LEU A 19 0.52 -12.17 7.17
C LEU A 19 -0.98 -12.23 6.84
N TYR A 20 -1.40 -11.62 5.74
CA TYR A 20 -2.82 -11.42 5.43
C TYR A 20 -3.24 -11.79 4.01
N GLU A 21 -2.38 -12.40 3.19
CA GLU A 21 -2.75 -12.83 1.82
C GLU A 21 -3.97 -13.78 1.83
N ASP A 22 -4.08 -14.64 2.86
CA ASP A 22 -5.24 -15.51 3.11
C ASP A 22 -6.30 -14.91 4.06
N LYS A 23 -6.07 -13.67 4.54
CA LYS A 23 -6.88 -12.99 5.57
C LYS A 23 -7.15 -11.53 5.19
N GLU A 24 -7.38 -11.27 3.91
CA GLU A 24 -7.55 -9.92 3.37
C GLU A 24 -8.57 -9.08 4.15
N THR A 25 -9.73 -9.66 4.50
CA THR A 25 -10.76 -8.98 5.30
C THR A 25 -10.22 -8.42 6.62
N LYS A 26 -9.36 -9.17 7.30
CA LYS A 26 -8.75 -8.72 8.57
C LYS A 26 -7.78 -7.56 8.36
N TRP A 27 -7.06 -7.57 7.24
CA TRP A 27 -6.17 -6.48 6.89
C TRP A 27 -6.96 -5.19 6.62
N HIS A 28 -8.06 -5.29 5.87
CA HIS A 28 -8.97 -4.17 5.62
C HIS A 28 -9.56 -3.61 6.91
N GLU A 29 -10.06 -4.45 7.81
CA GLU A 29 -10.61 -4.01 9.09
C GLU A 29 -9.58 -3.25 9.95
N LYS A 30 -8.33 -3.74 9.95
CA LYS A 30 -7.22 -3.15 10.70
C LYS A 30 -6.80 -1.79 10.15
N TYR A 31 -6.74 -1.65 8.82
CA TYR A 31 -6.10 -0.51 8.16
C TYR A 31 -7.04 0.43 7.40
N LYS A 32 -8.36 0.19 7.36
CA LYS A 32 -9.36 1.04 6.66
C LYS A 32 -9.28 2.55 6.94
N ASN A 33 -8.75 2.94 8.10
CA ASN A 33 -8.61 4.34 8.51
C ASN A 33 -7.18 4.89 8.34
N HIS A 34 -6.25 4.11 7.78
CA HIS A 34 -4.88 4.54 7.56
C HIS A 34 -4.78 5.42 6.29
N ASP A 35 -4.01 6.49 6.34
CA ASP A 35 -3.81 7.43 5.21
C ASP A 35 -3.36 6.77 3.90
N LEU A 36 -2.67 5.63 3.98
CA LEU A 36 -2.12 4.90 2.83
C LEU A 36 -3.01 3.72 2.41
N TYR A 37 -4.15 3.51 3.08
CA TYR A 37 -5.03 2.37 2.86
C TYR A 37 -5.39 2.23 1.38
N ASN A 38 -5.95 3.28 0.78
CA ASN A 38 -6.39 3.25 -0.62
C ASN A 38 -5.22 2.96 -1.59
N ILE A 39 -4.02 3.45 -1.28
CA ILE A 39 -2.82 3.24 -2.10
C ILE A 39 -2.39 1.77 -2.03
N VAL A 40 -2.35 1.21 -0.82
CA VAL A 40 -1.95 -0.18 -0.61
C VAL A 40 -2.98 -1.13 -1.22
N VAL A 41 -4.28 -0.85 -1.07
CA VAL A 41 -5.36 -1.62 -1.72
C VAL A 41 -5.21 -1.62 -3.23
N LYS A 42 -5.02 -0.45 -3.87
CA LYS A 42 -4.75 -0.39 -5.32
C LYS A 42 -3.49 -1.15 -5.73
N SER A 43 -2.48 -1.21 -4.86
CA SER A 43 -1.26 -1.98 -5.14
C SER A 43 -1.46 -3.50 -5.10
N LEU A 44 -2.60 -3.99 -4.61
CA LEU A 44 -2.93 -5.43 -4.60
C LEU A 44 -3.23 -5.96 -6.00
N ASP A 45 -3.65 -5.10 -6.93
CA ASP A 45 -3.90 -5.44 -8.34
C ASP A 45 -2.61 -5.79 -9.12
N TYR A 46 -1.44 -5.53 -8.52
CA TYR A 46 -0.13 -5.76 -9.12
C TYR A 46 0.61 -6.88 -8.40
N LYS A 47 1.46 -7.60 -9.15
CA LYS A 47 2.28 -8.67 -8.57
C LYS A 47 3.26 -8.10 -7.57
N PHE A 48 3.58 -8.87 -6.53
CA PHE A 48 4.45 -8.42 -5.45
C PHE A 48 5.83 -7.92 -5.95
N HIS A 49 6.41 -8.56 -6.98
CA HIS A 49 7.69 -8.13 -7.56
C HIS A 49 7.61 -6.81 -8.35
N GLU A 50 6.43 -6.32 -8.69
CA GLU A 50 6.21 -5.06 -9.42
C GLU A 50 6.06 -3.86 -8.47
N ILE A 51 5.85 -4.13 -7.17
CA ILE A 51 5.54 -3.12 -6.16
C ILE A 51 6.61 -2.04 -6.08
N GLY A 52 7.90 -2.38 -6.25
CA GLY A 52 9.00 -1.41 -6.24
C GLY A 52 8.90 -0.34 -7.33
N GLN A 53 8.24 -0.65 -8.45
CA GLN A 53 8.03 0.29 -9.55
C GLN A 53 6.66 0.97 -9.47
N VAL A 54 5.64 0.27 -9.00
CA VAL A 54 4.24 0.73 -9.00
C VAL A 54 3.93 1.63 -7.81
N MET A 55 4.39 1.28 -6.61
CA MET A 55 4.08 2.02 -5.38
C MET A 55 4.43 3.52 -5.46
N PRO A 56 5.62 3.95 -5.96
CA PRO A 56 5.90 5.37 -6.10
C PRO A 56 4.94 6.10 -7.05
N LYS A 57 4.48 5.44 -8.13
CA LYS A 57 3.51 6.02 -9.08
C LYS A 57 2.14 6.20 -8.42
N LEU A 58 1.67 5.19 -7.69
CA LEU A 58 0.41 5.27 -6.95
C LEU A 58 0.44 6.36 -5.88
N LEU A 59 1.59 6.59 -5.24
CA LEU A 59 1.77 7.68 -4.28
C LEU A 59 1.74 9.06 -4.94
N GLU A 60 2.25 9.19 -6.16
CA GLU A 60 2.19 10.44 -6.93
C GLU A 60 0.78 10.79 -7.39
N GLU A 61 -0.04 9.79 -7.72
CA GLU A 61 -1.45 9.99 -8.10
C GLU A 61 -2.33 10.42 -6.92
N PHE A 62 -1.93 10.10 -5.69
CA PHE A 62 -2.71 10.37 -4.48
C PHE A 62 -2.29 11.61 -3.71
N ASP A 63 -1.23 12.33 -4.13
CA ASP A 63 -0.84 13.59 -3.47
C ASP A 63 -1.90 14.66 -3.76
N PRO A 64 -2.68 15.11 -2.76
CA PRO A 64 -3.77 16.06 -2.97
C PRO A 64 -3.28 17.49 -3.25
N ASN A 65 -1.96 17.75 -3.23
CA ASN A 65 -1.36 19.08 -3.47
C ASN A 65 -0.89 19.29 -4.92
N ARG A 66 -1.58 18.72 -5.90
CA ARG A 66 -1.34 19.06 -7.31
C ARG A 66 -2.22 20.22 -7.77
#